data_AF-A0AAJ2C4R7-F1
#
_entry.id   AF-A0AAJ2C4R7-F1
#
_cell.length_a   1.000
_cell.length_b   1.000
_cell.length_c   1.000
_cell.angle_alpha   90.00
_cell.angle_beta   90.00
_cell.angle_gamma   90.00
#
_symmetry.space_group_name_H-M   'P 1'
#
loop_
_entity.id
_entity.type
_entity.pdbx_description
1 polymer ?
#
loop_
_entity_poly.entity_id
_entity_poly.type
_entity_poly.pdbx_seq_one_letter_code
_entity_poly.pdbx_strand_id
1 'polypeptide(L)'
;MALEFEGSLIKVLPEVSGQGKNGAWVKQDFVLETEEQYPKKACFTAWGDKSADLKTFSLGDKLKVTFSVESREYNERWYTDLRAYRIDLASDAPSQSAGSSPVASSRPSAPSKPAAPAADLPSFSEDDQDLPF
;
A
#
# COMPACT_ATOMS: atom_id res chain seq x y z
N MET A 1 -21.81 -1.11 8.83
CA MET A 1 -21.28 -1.94 7.73
C MET A 1 -20.23 -1.10 7.02
N ALA A 2 -18.98 -1.56 6.98
CA ALA A 2 -17.91 -0.86 6.27
C ALA A 2 -17.85 -1.41 4.84
N LEU A 3 -17.83 -0.52 3.86
CA LEU A 3 -17.71 -0.86 2.44
C LEU A 3 -16.31 -0.47 1.96
N GLU A 4 -15.79 -1.21 1.00
CA GLU A 4 -14.47 -0.98 0.42
C GLU A 4 -14.61 -0.69 -1.08
N PHE A 5 -13.84 0.26 -1.57
CA PHE A 5 -13.75 0.61 -2.98
C PHE A 5 -12.28 0.74 -3.36
N GLU A 6 -11.90 0.18 -4.50
CA GLU A 6 -10.56 0.29 -5.03
C GLU A 6 -10.61 0.91 -6.42
N GLY A 7 -9.73 1.88 -6.67
CA GLY A 7 -9.65 2.55 -7.96
C GLY A 7 -8.58 3.62 -8.00
N SER A 8 -8.36 4.16 -9.17
CA SER A 8 -7.33 5.16 -9.44
C SER A 8 -7.87 6.57 -9.16
N LEU A 9 -7.08 7.40 -8.50
CA LEU A 9 -7.45 8.78 -8.16
C LEU A 9 -7.44 9.65 -9.41
N ILE A 10 -8.62 10.03 -9.91
CA ILE A 10 -8.74 10.82 -11.15
C ILE A 10 -8.95 12.30 -10.92
N LYS A 11 -9.45 12.69 -9.75
CA LYS A 11 -9.71 14.10 -9.43
C LYS A 11 -9.79 14.33 -7.93
N VAL A 12 -9.19 15.42 -7.48
CA VAL A 12 -9.39 15.97 -6.13
C VAL A 12 -10.10 17.31 -6.29
N LEU A 13 -11.23 17.49 -5.62
CA LEU A 13 -11.97 18.74 -5.62
C LEU A 13 -11.40 19.70 -4.56
N PRO A 14 -11.67 21.01 -4.68
CA PRO A 14 -11.22 21.99 -3.69
C PRO A 14 -11.71 21.65 -2.28
N GLU A 15 -10.88 21.91 -1.28
CA GLU A 15 -11.28 21.80 0.12
C GLU A 15 -12.38 22.81 0.45
N VAL A 16 -13.40 22.34 1.18
CA VAL A 16 -14.49 23.16 1.69
C VAL A 16 -14.39 23.14 3.20
N SER A 17 -14.26 24.33 3.79
CA SER A 17 -14.23 24.51 5.23
C SER A 17 -15.38 25.38 5.70
N GLY A 18 -15.74 25.25 6.97
CA GLY A 18 -16.80 26.03 7.58
C GLY A 18 -16.83 25.91 9.09
N GLN A 19 -17.73 26.64 9.71
CA GLN A 19 -17.96 26.59 11.15
C GLN A 19 -19.28 25.87 11.42
N GLY A 20 -19.21 24.73 12.10
CA GLY A 20 -20.37 23.91 12.47
C GLY A 20 -20.65 23.96 13.97
N LYS A 21 -21.75 23.32 14.37
CA LYS A 21 -22.14 23.18 15.80
C LYS A 21 -21.05 22.52 16.67
N ASN A 22 -20.22 21.67 16.07
CA ASN A 22 -19.14 20.94 16.74
C ASN A 22 -17.75 21.57 16.51
N GLY A 23 -17.68 22.80 15.99
CA GLY A 23 -16.43 23.50 15.68
C GLY A 23 -16.16 23.65 14.18
N ALA A 24 -14.94 24.10 13.87
CA ALA A 24 -14.49 24.20 12.48
C ALA A 24 -14.42 22.82 11.85
N TRP A 25 -14.97 22.67 10.66
CA TRP A 25 -14.88 21.44 9.88
C TRP A 25 -14.22 21.75 8.54
N VAL A 26 -13.48 20.78 8.04
CA VAL A 26 -12.91 20.76 6.70
C VAL A 26 -13.35 19.46 6.06
N LYS A 27 -13.82 19.54 4.82
CA LYS A 27 -14.11 18.38 3.98
C LYS A 27 -13.48 18.58 2.61
N GLN A 28 -13.10 17.50 1.98
CA GLN A 28 -12.56 17.52 0.63
C GLN A 28 -13.11 16.32 -0.13
N ASP A 29 -13.67 16.61 -1.30
CA ASP A 29 -14.30 15.62 -2.14
C ASP A 29 -13.26 15.13 -3.16
N PHE A 30 -13.26 13.84 -3.50
CA PHE A 30 -12.34 13.26 -4.47
C PHE A 30 -13.04 12.17 -5.28
N VAL A 31 -12.57 11.92 -6.49
CA VAL A 31 -13.18 10.98 -7.43
C VAL A 31 -12.18 9.89 -7.75
N LEU A 32 -12.62 8.65 -7.52
CA LEU A 32 -11.90 7.45 -7.93
C LEU A 32 -12.57 6.84 -9.15
N GLU A 33 -11.77 6.17 -9.97
CA GLU A 33 -12.22 5.41 -11.14
C GLU A 33 -11.81 3.95 -11.02
N THR A 34 -12.73 3.02 -11.25
CA THR A 34 -12.40 1.59 -11.29
C THR A 34 -11.61 1.23 -12.55
N GLU A 35 -10.64 0.33 -12.44
CA GLU A 35 -9.83 -0.17 -13.56
C GLU A 35 -10.47 -1.39 -14.25
N GLU A 36 -11.78 -1.35 -14.44
CA GLU A 36 -12.54 -2.43 -15.09
C GLU A 36 -12.77 -2.13 -16.57
N GLN A 37 -13.27 -3.13 -17.32
CA GLN A 37 -13.62 -2.95 -18.73
C GLN A 37 -14.64 -1.82 -18.98
N TYR A 38 -15.42 -1.46 -17.96
CA TYR A 38 -16.28 -0.29 -17.95
C TYR A 38 -15.98 0.56 -16.70
N PRO A 39 -15.07 1.55 -16.81
CA PRO A 39 -14.63 2.32 -15.65
C PRO A 39 -15.80 3.10 -15.05
N LYS A 40 -16.00 2.91 -13.74
CA LYS A 40 -17.00 3.65 -12.97
C LYS A 40 -16.31 4.71 -12.13
N LYS A 41 -16.82 5.94 -12.23
CA LYS A 41 -16.36 7.06 -11.41
C LYS A 41 -17.23 7.16 -10.17
N ALA A 42 -16.63 7.17 -9.00
CA ALA A 42 -17.31 7.34 -7.71
C ALA A 42 -16.70 8.52 -6.95
N CYS A 43 -17.56 9.41 -6.44
CA CYS A 43 -17.15 10.56 -5.65
C CYS A 43 -17.26 10.23 -4.15
N PHE A 44 -16.17 10.46 -3.43
CA PHE A 44 -16.04 10.22 -2.00
C PHE A 44 -15.76 11.52 -1.27
N THR A 45 -16.25 11.61 -0.03
CA THR A 45 -16.07 12.77 0.85
C THR A 45 -15.15 12.39 2.00
N ALA A 46 -13.98 13.03 2.09
CA ALA A 46 -13.07 12.93 3.22
C ALA A 46 -13.30 14.09 4.19
N TRP A 47 -13.33 13.81 5.49
CA TRP A 47 -13.56 14.81 6.55
C TRP A 47 -12.33 14.94 7.46
N GLY A 48 -12.07 16.16 7.94
CA GLY A 48 -11.03 16.45 8.94
C GLY A 48 -9.66 15.95 8.48
N ASP A 49 -8.99 15.16 9.32
CA ASP A 49 -7.64 14.64 9.05
C ASP A 49 -7.54 13.84 7.75
N LYS A 50 -8.62 13.14 7.35
CA LYS A 50 -8.64 12.37 6.09
C LYS A 50 -8.54 13.25 4.86
N SER A 51 -8.99 14.51 4.95
CA SER A 51 -8.81 15.47 3.86
C SER A 51 -7.36 15.94 3.72
N ALA A 52 -6.59 15.94 4.82
CA ALA A 52 -5.16 16.21 4.78
C ALA A 52 -4.39 15.01 4.19
N ASP A 53 -4.79 13.78 4.53
CA ASP A 53 -4.20 12.55 3.95
C ASP A 53 -4.27 12.57 2.42
N LEU A 54 -5.38 13.08 1.84
CA LEU A 54 -5.55 13.23 0.39
C LEU A 54 -4.47 14.08 -0.29
N LYS A 55 -3.82 15.00 0.42
CA LYS A 55 -2.75 15.85 -0.13
C LYS A 55 -1.45 15.05 -0.36
N THR A 56 -1.35 13.86 0.23
CA THR A 56 -0.21 12.95 0.07
C THR A 56 -0.32 12.12 -1.21
N PHE A 57 -1.54 11.91 -1.72
CA PHE A 57 -1.78 11.12 -2.93
C PHE A 57 -1.77 12.01 -4.18
N SER A 58 -1.33 11.44 -5.30
CA SER A 58 -1.27 12.08 -6.60
C SER A 58 -2.34 11.54 -7.54
N LEU A 59 -2.71 12.34 -8.54
CA LEU A 59 -3.58 11.87 -9.62
C LEU A 59 -2.94 10.65 -10.31
N GLY A 60 -3.71 9.58 -10.45
CA GLY A 60 -3.28 8.30 -11.00
C GLY A 60 -2.93 7.24 -9.95
N ASP A 61 -2.79 7.59 -8.67
CA ASP A 61 -2.52 6.61 -7.61
C ASP A 61 -3.71 5.66 -7.42
N LYS A 62 -3.43 4.36 -7.31
CA LYS A 62 -4.44 3.39 -6.91
C LYS A 62 -4.67 3.50 -5.40
N LEU A 63 -5.91 3.77 -5.02
CA LEU A 63 -6.31 3.93 -3.63
C LEU A 63 -7.36 2.90 -3.27
N LYS A 64 -7.20 2.34 -2.07
CA LYS A 64 -8.20 1.52 -1.40
C LYS A 64 -8.89 2.38 -0.34
N VAL A 65 -10.19 2.60 -0.51
CA VAL A 65 -11.00 3.46 0.35
C VAL A 65 -12.01 2.61 1.11
N THR A 66 -11.99 2.73 2.44
CA THR A 66 -13.06 2.23 3.29
C THR A 66 -14.03 3.37 3.62
N PHE A 67 -15.31 3.17 3.32
CA PHE A 67 -16.35 4.20 3.42
C PHE A 67 -17.66 3.66 4.00
N SER A 68 -18.53 4.58 4.42
CA SER A 68 -19.96 4.31 4.62
C SER A 68 -20.79 5.03 3.58
N VAL A 69 -21.92 4.42 3.24
CA VAL A 69 -22.96 5.06 2.44
C VAL A 69 -23.93 5.72 3.41
N GLU A 70 -24.06 7.04 3.31
CA GLU A 70 -25.05 7.81 4.03
C GLU A 70 -25.99 8.45 3.00
N SER A 71 -27.29 8.45 3.26
CA SER A 71 -28.25 9.14 2.40
C SER A 71 -28.99 10.18 3.21
N ARG A 72 -29.09 11.38 2.65
CA ARG A 72 -29.80 12.50 3.24
C ARG A 72 -30.87 12.98 2.28
N GLU A 73 -32.06 13.20 2.82
CA GLU A 73 -33.13 13.86 2.11
C GLU A 73 -32.96 15.38 2.23
N TYR A 74 -32.99 16.07 1.10
CA TYR A 74 -33.02 17.52 1.04
C TYR A 74 -33.99 17.95 -0.06
N ASN A 75 -35.06 18.66 0.34
CA ASN A 75 -36.08 19.16 -0.58
C ASN A 75 -36.70 18.05 -1.45
N GLU A 76 -37.17 16.98 -0.81
CA GLU A 76 -37.78 15.78 -1.44
C GLU A 76 -36.84 15.02 -2.40
N ARG A 77 -35.55 15.38 -2.43
CA ARG A 77 -34.52 14.70 -3.21
C ARG A 77 -33.55 14.00 -2.27
N TRP A 78 -33.22 12.76 -2.61
CA TRP A 78 -32.26 11.97 -1.87
C TRP A 78 -30.86 12.15 -2.46
N TYR A 79 -29.90 12.48 -1.60
CA TYR A 79 -28.50 12.60 -1.95
C TYR A 79 -27.72 11.55 -1.17
N THR A 80 -26.99 10.72 -1.90
CA THR A 80 -26.10 9.71 -1.32
C THR A 80 -24.70 10.27 -1.24
N ASP A 81 -24.10 10.19 -0.05
CA ASP A 81 -22.73 10.59 0.23
C ASP A 81 -21.91 9.34 0.58
N LEU A 82 -20.74 9.21 -0.05
CA LEU A 82 -19.80 8.14 0.22
C LEU A 82 -18.72 8.68 1.15
N ARG A 83 -18.96 8.52 2.46
CA ARG A 83 -18.08 9.08 3.48
C ARG A 83 -16.88 8.19 3.71
N ALA A 84 -15.70 8.65 3.30
CA ALA A 84 -14.45 7.93 3.47
C ALA A 84 -13.93 8.07 4.91
N TYR A 85 -13.65 6.95 5.57
CA TYR A 85 -13.03 6.91 6.90
C TYR A 85 -11.56 6.49 6.84
N ARG A 86 -11.20 5.74 5.82
CA ARG A 86 -9.84 5.24 5.61
C ARG A 86 -9.51 5.29 4.12
N ILE A 87 -8.31 5.77 3.82
CA ILE A 87 -7.79 5.87 2.46
C ILE A 87 -6.36 5.36 2.56
N ASP A 88 -6.09 4.23 1.93
CA ASP A 88 -4.78 3.61 1.88
C ASP A 88 -4.34 3.55 0.40
N LEU A 89 -3.04 3.63 0.14
CA LEU A 89 -2.50 3.26 -1.17
C LEU A 89 -2.79 1.78 -1.40
N ALA A 90 -3.40 1.46 -2.53
CA ALA A 90 -3.55 0.08 -3.00
C ALA A 90 -2.18 -0.38 -3.51
N SER A 91 -1.27 -0.65 -2.57
CA SER A 91 -0.04 -1.37 -2.86
C SER A 91 -0.40 -2.82 -3.15
N ASP A 92 0.16 -3.37 -4.22
CA ASP A 92 0.26 -4.82 -4.49
C ASP A 92 1.20 -5.51 -3.47
N ALA A 93 1.10 -5.11 -2.19
CA ALA A 93 1.83 -5.75 -1.12
C ALA A 93 0.92 -6.86 -0.59
N PRO A 94 1.27 -8.15 -0.78
CA PRO A 94 0.64 -9.19 0.02
C PRO A 94 0.83 -8.78 1.47
N SER A 95 -0.24 -8.87 2.26
CA SER A 95 -0.21 -8.69 3.70
C SER A 95 0.88 -9.61 4.28
N GLN A 96 2.10 -9.09 4.42
CA GLN A 96 3.19 -9.76 5.12
C GLN A 96 2.87 -9.62 6.60
N SER A 97 2.09 -10.58 7.09
CA SER A 97 2.12 -10.98 8.48
C SER A 97 3.57 -11.33 8.82
N ALA A 98 4.27 -10.38 9.45
CA ALA A 98 5.55 -10.62 10.07
C ALA A 98 5.38 -11.68 11.18
N GLY A 99 5.88 -12.88 10.91
CA GLY A 99 5.88 -14.03 11.81
C GLY A 99 7.09 -14.93 11.54
N SER A 100 8.28 -14.33 11.67
CA SER A 100 9.58 -14.89 12.06
C SER A 100 9.86 -16.40 11.88
N SER A 101 10.75 -16.68 10.93
CA SER A 101 11.88 -17.64 10.90
C SER A 101 11.70 -19.14 11.24
N PRO A 102 12.14 -20.07 10.36
CA PRO A 102 12.41 -21.45 10.76
C PRO A 102 13.79 -21.53 11.45
N VAL A 103 13.83 -21.87 12.74
CA VAL A 103 15.06 -22.30 13.40
C VAL A 103 15.22 -23.81 13.21
N ALA A 104 16.05 -24.20 12.26
CA ALA A 104 16.55 -25.56 12.12
C ALA A 104 18.04 -25.58 12.48
N SER A 105 18.34 -25.75 13.77
CA SER A 105 19.71 -26.00 14.25
C SER A 105 19.80 -27.43 14.77
N SER A 106 20.22 -28.33 13.89
CA SER A 106 20.61 -29.70 14.20
C SER A 106 21.97 -29.74 14.92
N ARG A 107 22.03 -30.49 16.02
CA ARG A 107 23.23 -31.07 16.67
C ARG A 107 23.20 -32.59 16.38
N PRO A 108 24.28 -33.42 16.36
CA PRO A 108 25.59 -33.42 17.08
C PRO A 108 26.80 -33.66 16.13
N SER A 109 28.10 -33.77 16.48
CA SER A 109 28.83 -34.54 17.50
C SER A 109 30.32 -34.10 17.51
N ALA A 110 31.04 -34.37 18.60
CA ALA A 110 32.51 -34.53 18.64
C ALA A 110 32.82 -35.99 19.04
N PRO A 111 34.07 -36.51 19.13
CA PRO A 111 35.39 -36.04 18.65
C PRO A 111 36.20 -37.14 17.89
N SER A 112 37.31 -36.80 17.20
CA SER A 112 38.47 -37.71 16.99
C SER A 112 39.72 -37.00 16.44
N LYS A 113 40.72 -36.84 17.33
CA LYS A 113 42.19 -37.00 17.21
C LYS A 113 43.00 -36.44 16.00
N PRO A 114 44.18 -35.81 16.25
CA PRO A 114 44.98 -35.12 15.23
C PRO A 114 46.05 -35.99 14.56
N ALA A 115 46.38 -35.67 13.30
CA ALA A 115 47.64 -36.04 12.64
C ALA A 115 48.00 -34.94 11.62
N ALA A 116 49.16 -34.32 11.79
CA ALA A 116 49.83 -33.44 10.84
C ALA A 116 50.84 -34.28 10.01
N PRO A 117 51.72 -33.67 9.18
CA PRO A 117 51.52 -32.75 8.06
C PRO A 117 52.24 -33.25 6.77
N ALA A 118 51.85 -32.78 5.58
CA ALA A 118 52.60 -32.79 4.31
C ALA A 118 51.60 -32.41 3.20
N ALA A 119 51.91 -31.72 2.10
CA ALA A 119 53.10 -31.04 1.64
C ALA A 119 52.64 -29.97 0.64
N ASP A 120 53.52 -28.99 0.48
CA ASP A 120 53.56 -27.93 -0.52
C ASP A 120 53.31 -28.42 -1.96
N LEU A 121 52.36 -27.82 -2.67
CA LEU A 121 52.28 -27.82 -4.13
C LEU A 121 51.64 -26.50 -4.60
N PRO A 122 52.37 -25.58 -5.26
CA PRO A 122 51.77 -24.50 -6.00
C PRO A 122 51.12 -25.06 -7.27
N SER A 123 49.80 -24.89 -7.42
CA SER A 123 49.11 -25.18 -8.67
C SER A 123 49.53 -24.17 -9.72
N PHE A 124 50.09 -24.70 -10.80
CA PHE A 124 50.44 -24.04 -12.05
C PHE A 124 49.36 -23.07 -12.51
N SER A 125 49.81 -21.87 -12.86
CA SER A 125 49.12 -20.97 -13.78
C SER A 125 49.24 -21.58 -15.17
N GLU A 126 48.16 -21.74 -15.90
CA GLU A 126 48.12 -21.63 -17.37
C GLU A 126 46.68 -21.86 -17.87
N ASP A 127 46.32 -21.09 -18.88
CA ASP A 127 45.16 -21.23 -19.76
C ASP A 127 43.77 -20.91 -19.22
N ASP A 128 43.45 -19.61 -19.17
CA ASP A 128 42.15 -19.13 -19.65
C ASP A 128 42.39 -17.97 -20.64
N GLN A 129 42.85 -18.37 -21.83
CA GLN A 129 42.32 -17.96 -23.13
C GLN A 129 41.75 -16.53 -23.24
N ASP A 130 42.66 -15.62 -23.59
CA ASP A 130 42.55 -14.68 -24.71
C ASP A 130 41.12 -14.48 -25.29
N LEU A 131 40.37 -13.54 -24.71
CA LEU A 131 39.21 -12.92 -25.34
C LEU A 131 39.37 -11.40 -25.36
N PRO A 132 39.76 -10.84 -26.51
CA PRO A 132 39.37 -9.49 -26.84
C PRO A 132 38.51 -9.41 -28.11
N PHE A 133 37.33 -8.82 -27.90
CA PHE A 133 36.44 -8.02 -28.76
C PHE A 133 36.55 -8.09 -30.29
#